data_AF-A0A851IRZ1-F1
#
_entry.id   AF-A0A851IRZ1-F1
#
_cell.length_a   1.000
_cell.length_b   1.000
_cell.length_c   1.000
_cell.angle_alpha   90.00
_cell.angle_beta   90.00
_cell.angle_gamma   90.00
#
_symmetry.space_group_name_H-M   'P 1'
#
loop_
_entity.id
_entity.type
_entity.pdbx_description
1 polymer ?
#
loop_
_entity_poly.entity_id
_entity_poly.type
_entity_poly.pdbx_seq_one_letter_code
_entity_poly.pdbx_strand_id
1 'polypeptide(L)'
;MFTADRSIALMDTALRRRFQFVEMMPDTDILKNVTVEGVEIAPILKKINERITFLYDREHTIGHAFFIKLIGSPNINTLGSIFERSIIPLLQEYFYEDYQKIQLVLGDNHKVDVSTKFIKDEEVKVAEIFKGDANDIMDLPEKKYTINKKAFLNIESYKQIL
;
A
#
# COMPACT_ATOMS: atom_id res chain seq x y z
N MET A 1 10.97 17.88 8.40
CA MET A 1 11.84 17.05 7.54
C MET A 1 10.99 15.91 7.02
N PHE A 2 11.10 15.53 5.75
CA PHE A 2 10.38 14.37 5.21
C PHE A 2 11.25 13.11 5.43
N THR A 3 10.89 12.30 6.43
CA THR A 3 11.77 11.24 6.94
C THR A 3 11.99 10.09 5.96
N ALA A 4 11.03 9.82 5.06
CA ALA A 4 11.19 8.81 4.02
C ALA A 4 12.22 9.19 2.93
N ASP A 5 12.51 10.48 2.75
CA ASP A 5 13.53 10.93 1.80
C ASP A 5 14.91 10.90 2.47
N ARG A 6 15.73 9.91 2.09
CA ARG A 6 17.09 9.78 2.62
C ARG A 6 18.09 10.73 1.97
N SER A 7 17.76 11.41 0.86
CA SER A 7 18.66 12.38 0.22
C SER A 7 18.95 13.59 1.12
N ILE A 8 17.99 13.95 1.98
CA ILE A 8 18.11 15.08 2.91
C ILE A 8 18.80 14.70 4.23
N ALA A 9 19.05 13.41 4.49
CA ALA A 9 19.72 12.95 5.71
C ALA A 9 21.19 13.42 5.81
N LEU A 10 21.85 13.64 4.67
CA LEU A 10 23.23 14.15 4.62
C LEU A 10 23.33 15.67 4.88
N MET A 11 22.27 16.42 4.56
CA MET A 11 22.20 17.87 4.81
C MET A 11 22.00 18.19 6.31
N ASP A 12 21.75 17.16 7.10
CA ASP A 12 21.09 17.23 8.40
C ASP A 12 22.05 17.43 9.57
N THR A 13 23.34 17.06 9.48
CA THR A 13 24.20 17.05 10.67
C THR A 13 24.41 18.44 11.29
N ALA A 14 24.50 19.49 10.48
CA ALA A 14 24.63 20.87 10.95
C ALA A 14 23.30 21.43 11.49
N LEU A 15 22.18 21.04 10.86
CA LEU A 15 20.84 21.46 11.26
C LEU A 15 20.40 20.76 12.56
N ARG A 16 20.73 19.47 12.74
CA ARG A 16 20.48 18.68 13.96
C ARG A 16 21.01 19.30 15.24
N ARG A 17 22.06 20.13 15.15
CA ARG A 17 22.64 20.83 16.31
C ARG A 17 21.99 22.18 16.61
N ARG A 18 21.17 22.71 15.70
CA ARG A 18 20.57 24.06 15.77
C ARG A 18 19.05 24.04 15.89
N PHE A 19 18.41 22.95 15.52
CA PHE A 19 16.96 22.79 15.56
C PHE A 19 16.57 21.67 16.54
N GLN A 20 15.42 21.85 17.20
CA GLN A 20 14.74 20.77 17.89
C GLN A 20 13.86 20.03 16.88
N PHE A 21 13.93 18.71 16.89
CA PHE A 21 13.17 17.85 16.00
C PHE A 21 12.03 17.24 16.78
N VAL A 22 10.81 17.69 16.49
CA VAL A 22 9.58 17.08 17.00
C VAL A 22 9.04 16.19 15.90
N GLU A 23 8.97 14.90 16.19
CA GLU A 23 8.46 13.92 15.26
C GLU A 23 6.93 13.99 15.19
N MET A 24 6.39 13.94 13.97
CA MET A 24 4.96 13.94 13.70
C MET A 24 4.58 12.65 13.00
N MET A 25 4.20 11.63 13.78
CA MET A 25 3.74 10.34 13.26
C MET A 25 2.33 10.46 12.67
N PRO A 26 1.92 9.54 11.75
CA PRO A 26 0.55 9.48 11.29
C PRO A 26 -0.44 9.29 12.44
N ASP A 27 -1.26 10.31 12.68
CA ASP A 27 -2.36 10.27 13.65
C ASP A 27 -3.62 9.64 13.03
N THR A 28 -3.96 8.42 13.44
CA THR A 28 -5.19 7.73 13.00
C THR A 28 -6.45 8.21 13.70
N ASP A 29 -6.34 8.88 14.85
CA ASP A 29 -7.51 9.32 15.64
C ASP A 29 -8.30 10.42 14.92
N ILE A 30 -7.64 11.19 14.05
CA ILE A 30 -8.29 12.16 13.14
C ILE A 30 -9.34 11.48 12.24
N LEU A 31 -9.16 10.19 11.95
CA LEU A 31 -10.04 9.39 11.10
C LEU A 31 -11.03 8.51 11.88
N LYS A 32 -11.08 8.62 13.22
CA LYS A 32 -11.84 7.69 14.09
C LYS A 32 -13.34 7.63 13.78
N ASN A 33 -13.93 8.72 13.31
CA ASN A 33 -15.34 8.80 12.95
C ASN A 33 -15.58 8.76 11.43
N VAL A 34 -14.55 8.41 10.65
CA VAL A 34 -14.65 8.31 9.19
C VAL A 34 -14.97 6.87 8.83
N THR A 35 -16.19 6.68 8.34
CA THR A 35 -16.70 5.38 7.93
C THR A 35 -17.22 5.48 6.50
N VAL A 36 -16.80 4.54 5.64
CA VAL A 36 -17.31 4.42 4.27
C VAL A 36 -18.10 3.12 4.20
N GLU A 37 -19.41 3.20 3.95
CA GLU A 37 -20.28 2.01 3.78
C GLU A 37 -20.12 0.95 4.89
N GLY A 38 -20.00 1.40 6.14
CA GLY A 38 -19.83 0.54 7.32
C GLY A 38 -18.40 0.10 7.62
N VAL A 39 -17.41 0.57 6.86
CA VAL A 39 -15.98 0.29 7.09
C VAL A 39 -15.30 1.48 7.72
N GLU A 40 -14.72 1.28 8.91
CA GLU A 40 -13.95 2.30 9.61
C GLU A 40 -12.55 2.45 8.99
N ILE A 41 -12.16 3.68 8.68
CA ILE A 41 -10.90 3.95 7.97
C ILE A 41 -9.69 3.94 8.91
N ALA A 42 -9.85 4.41 10.15
CA ALA A 42 -8.76 4.46 11.12
C ALA A 42 -8.11 3.07 11.39
N PRO A 43 -8.88 1.99 11.64
CA PRO A 43 -8.31 0.65 11.81
C PRO A 43 -7.55 0.15 10.57
N ILE A 44 -8.06 0.43 9.37
CA ILE A 44 -7.42 0.03 8.11
C ILE A 44 -6.05 0.70 7.97
N LEU A 45 -6.00 2.03 8.14
CA LEU A 45 -4.74 2.77 8.06
C LEU A 45 -3.74 2.28 9.09
N LYS A 46 -4.19 2.03 10.33
CA LYS A 46 -3.36 1.49 11.40
C LYS A 46 -2.77 0.13 11.00
N LYS A 47 -3.59 -0.78 10.45
CA LYS A 47 -3.14 -2.13 10.05
C LYS A 47 -2.15 -2.10 8.89
N ILE A 48 -2.41 -1.24 7.90
CA ILE A 48 -1.49 -1.04 6.77
C ILE A 48 -0.14 -0.51 7.29
N ASN A 49 -0.15 0.51 8.16
CA ASN A 49 1.06 1.08 8.73
C ASN A 49 1.84 0.09 9.62
N GLU A 50 1.15 -0.78 10.36
CA GLU A 50 1.78 -1.87 11.12
C GLU A 50 2.56 -2.81 10.20
N ARG A 51 1.95 -3.22 9.08
CA ARG A 51 2.58 -4.11 8.08
C ARG A 51 3.73 -3.43 7.34
N ILE A 52 3.60 -2.16 6.97
CA ILE A 52 4.69 -1.39 6.35
C ILE A 52 5.87 -1.27 7.32
N THR A 53 5.61 -0.95 8.59
CA THR A 53 6.66 -0.81 9.60
C THR A 53 7.45 -2.11 9.78
N PHE A 54 6.76 -3.25 9.70
CA PHE A 54 7.39 -4.57 9.79
C PHE A 54 8.21 -4.94 8.55
N LEU A 55 7.69 -4.66 7.35
CA LEU A 55 8.33 -5.05 6.08
C LEU A 55 9.36 -4.06 5.56
N TYR A 56 9.32 -2.81 6.00
CA TYR A 56 10.16 -1.73 5.51
C TYR A 56 10.79 -0.94 6.66
N ASP A 57 10.14 0.11 7.16
CA ASP A 57 10.51 0.82 8.38
C ASP A 57 9.37 1.75 8.85
N ARG A 58 9.57 2.41 10.01
CA ARG A 58 8.63 3.37 10.59
C ARG A 58 8.51 4.69 9.81
N GLU A 59 9.54 5.08 9.06
CA GLU A 59 9.64 6.39 8.40
C GLU A 59 8.79 6.46 7.13
N HIS A 60 8.40 5.30 6.59
CA HIS A 60 7.56 5.16 5.40
C HIS A 60 6.09 4.86 5.72
N THR A 61 5.66 5.06 6.97
CA THR A 61 4.24 4.93 7.30
C THR A 61 3.38 5.93 6.51
N ILE A 62 2.18 5.51 6.15
CA ILE A 62 1.23 6.30 5.36
C ILE A 62 0.56 7.33 6.28
N GLY A 63 0.63 8.60 5.89
CA GLY A 63 -0.01 9.70 6.61
C GLY A 63 -1.54 9.72 6.47
N HIS A 64 -2.25 10.17 7.52
CA HIS A 64 -3.71 10.34 7.49
C HIS A 64 -4.20 11.36 6.45
N ALA A 65 -3.31 12.24 5.97
CA ALA A 65 -3.63 13.28 4.99
C ALA A 65 -4.29 12.73 3.70
N PHE A 66 -3.91 11.53 3.25
CA PHE A 66 -4.52 10.88 2.09
C PHE A 66 -6.02 10.64 2.28
N PHE A 67 -6.46 10.42 3.52
CA PHE A 67 -7.83 10.05 3.87
C PHE A 67 -8.67 11.24 4.35
N ILE A 68 -8.10 12.43 4.55
CA ILE A 68 -8.85 13.63 4.99
C ILE A 68 -10.03 13.94 4.06
N LYS A 69 -9.90 13.67 2.76
CA LYS A 69 -10.99 13.87 1.78
C LYS A 69 -12.26 13.08 2.13
N LEU A 70 -12.12 11.93 2.81
CA LEU A 70 -13.27 11.11 3.23
C LEU A 70 -14.07 11.74 4.37
N ILE A 71 -13.51 12.71 5.12
CA ILE A 71 -14.26 13.44 6.15
C ILE A 71 -15.42 14.22 5.51
N GLY A 72 -15.19 14.83 4.34
CA GLY A 72 -16.22 15.59 3.61
C GLY A 72 -17.05 14.73 2.66
N SER A 73 -16.48 13.68 2.09
CA SER A 73 -17.15 12.80 1.14
C SER A 73 -16.83 11.32 1.38
N PRO A 74 -17.44 10.70 2.41
CA PRO A 74 -17.20 9.30 2.78
C PRO A 74 -17.92 8.34 1.82
N ASN A 75 -17.40 8.19 0.60
CA ASN A 75 -17.94 7.29 -0.41
C ASN A 75 -16.88 6.35 -0.97
N ILE A 76 -17.32 5.20 -1.46
CA ILE A 76 -16.44 4.15 -2.00
C ILE A 76 -15.63 4.63 -3.21
N ASN A 77 -16.18 5.51 -4.05
CA ASN A 77 -15.46 6.05 -5.21
C ASN A 77 -14.25 6.90 -4.79
N THR A 78 -14.39 7.67 -3.72
CA THR A 78 -13.32 8.50 -3.16
C THR A 78 -12.26 7.62 -2.50
N LEU A 79 -12.69 6.61 -1.74
CA LEU A 79 -11.78 5.63 -1.13
C LEU A 79 -11.00 4.85 -2.20
N GLY A 80 -11.68 4.34 -3.22
CA GLY A 80 -11.09 3.67 -4.36
C GLY A 80 -10.10 4.56 -5.12
N SER A 81 -10.45 5.84 -5.32
CA SER A 81 -9.54 6.81 -5.95
C SER A 81 -8.29 7.09 -5.12
N ILE A 82 -8.41 7.14 -3.78
CA ILE A 82 -7.26 7.27 -2.87
C ILE A 82 -6.33 6.05 -3.03
N PHE A 83 -6.90 4.84 -3.02
CA PHE A 83 -6.11 3.62 -3.20
C PHE A 83 -5.45 3.54 -4.58
N GLU A 84 -6.22 3.71 -5.66
CA GLU A 84 -5.71 3.59 -7.04
C GLU A 84 -4.62 4.63 -7.35
N ARG A 85 -4.80 5.89 -6.92
CA ARG A 85 -3.94 7.00 -7.36
C ARG A 85 -2.87 7.39 -6.36
N SER A 86 -3.00 6.99 -5.10
CA SER A 86 -2.06 7.39 -4.05
C SER A 86 -1.44 6.19 -3.35
N ILE A 87 -2.26 5.31 -2.75
CA ILE A 87 -1.74 4.22 -1.90
C ILE A 87 -0.99 3.17 -2.73
N ILE A 88 -1.56 2.71 -3.85
CA ILE A 88 -0.93 1.68 -4.68
C ILE A 88 0.39 2.18 -5.30
N PRO A 89 0.44 3.36 -5.96
CA PRO A 89 1.71 3.92 -6.45
C PRO A 89 2.77 4.08 -5.37
N LEU A 90 2.38 4.54 -4.17
CA LEU A 90 3.28 4.70 -3.04
C LEU A 90 3.87 3.36 -2.58
N LEU A 91 3.04 2.31 -2.49
CA LEU A 91 3.50 0.97 -2.15
C LEU A 91 4.39 0.37 -3.25
N GLN A 92 4.11 0.64 -4.53
CA GLN A 92 4.97 0.24 -5.64
C GLN A 92 6.36 0.88 -5.51
N GLU A 93 6.44 2.15 -5.13
CA GLU A 93 7.70 2.85 -4.87
C GLU A 93 8.44 2.27 -3.66
N TYR A 94 7.76 2.11 -2.52
CA TYR A 94 8.36 1.61 -1.28
C TYR A 94 8.93 0.20 -1.41
N PHE A 95 8.25 -0.66 -2.16
CA PHE A 95 8.64 -2.06 -2.30
C PHE A 95 9.34 -2.36 -3.63
N TYR A 96 9.74 -1.34 -4.41
CA TYR A 96 10.42 -1.52 -5.70
C TYR A 96 9.67 -2.49 -6.63
N GLU A 97 8.35 -2.31 -6.74
CA GLU A 97 7.44 -3.17 -7.50
C GLU A 97 7.39 -4.65 -7.04
N ASP A 98 7.83 -4.97 -5.82
CA ASP A 98 7.63 -6.29 -5.20
C ASP A 98 6.16 -6.47 -4.79
N TYR A 99 5.36 -6.91 -5.75
CA TYR A 99 3.92 -7.11 -5.58
C TYR A 99 3.54 -8.15 -4.52
N GLN A 100 4.44 -9.09 -4.17
CA GLN A 100 4.20 -10.03 -3.07
C GLN A 100 4.16 -9.29 -1.73
N LYS A 101 5.10 -8.38 -1.48
CA LYS A 101 5.07 -7.54 -0.27
C LYS A 101 3.86 -6.61 -0.27
N ILE A 102 3.50 -6.05 -1.42
CA ILE A 102 2.28 -5.22 -1.54
C ILE A 102 1.03 -6.03 -1.17
N GLN A 103 0.92 -7.28 -1.64
CA GLN A 103 -0.16 -8.19 -1.25
C GLN A 103 -0.19 -8.44 0.26
N LEU A 104 0.97 -8.63 0.90
CA LEU A 104 1.06 -8.80 2.35
C LEU A 104 0.57 -7.56 3.10
N VAL A 105 0.98 -6.36 2.67
CA VAL A 105 0.54 -5.09 3.27
C VAL A 105 -0.98 -4.92 3.17
N LEU A 106 -1.55 -5.24 2.01
CA LEU A 106 -2.99 -5.12 1.75
C LEU A 106 -3.82 -6.30 2.27
N GLY A 107 -3.17 -7.34 2.82
CA GLY A 107 -3.83 -8.57 3.29
C GLY A 107 -4.39 -9.44 2.17
N ASP A 108 -4.01 -9.19 0.91
CA ASP A 108 -4.51 -9.94 -0.26
C ASP A 108 -4.09 -11.43 -0.21
N ASN A 109 -3.03 -11.76 0.52
CA ASN A 109 -2.58 -13.14 0.74
C ASN A 109 -3.60 -14.01 1.49
N HIS A 110 -4.49 -13.42 2.28
CA HIS A 110 -5.55 -14.13 3.02
C HIS A 110 -6.89 -14.14 2.29
N LYS A 111 -7.02 -13.39 1.19
CA LYS A 111 -8.28 -13.27 0.46
C LYS A 111 -8.47 -14.47 -0.47
N VAL A 112 -9.52 -15.24 -0.20
CA VAL A 112 -9.87 -16.44 -0.99
C VAL A 112 -10.43 -16.03 -2.35
N ASP A 113 -11.25 -14.97 -2.40
CA ASP A 113 -11.87 -14.52 -3.64
C ASP A 113 -10.96 -13.58 -4.43
N VAL A 114 -10.76 -13.89 -5.72
CA VAL A 114 -9.87 -13.12 -6.60
C VAL A 114 -10.43 -11.73 -6.91
N SER A 115 -11.74 -11.51 -6.76
CA SER A 115 -12.37 -10.21 -7.01
C SER A 115 -12.13 -9.21 -5.87
N THR A 116 -11.87 -9.68 -4.65
CA THR A 116 -11.58 -8.83 -3.47
C THR A 116 -10.10 -8.52 -3.29
N LYS A 117 -9.20 -9.23 -4.00
CA LYS A 117 -7.77 -8.92 -4.07
C LYS A 117 -7.54 -7.61 -4.84
N PHE A 118 -6.76 -6.70 -4.26
CA PHE A 118 -6.32 -5.47 -4.96
C PHE A 118 -5.24 -5.77 -5.98
N ILE A 119 -4.31 -6.68 -5.65
CA ILE A 119 -3.29 -7.20 -6.54
C ILE A 119 -3.59 -8.68 -6.79
N LYS A 120 -3.84 -9.03 -8.05
CA LYS A 120 -4.03 -10.42 -8.48
C LYS A 120 -2.68 -11.04 -8.79
N ASP A 121 -2.50 -12.27 -8.34
CA ASP A 121 -1.41 -13.15 -8.76
C ASP A 121 -1.96 -14.22 -9.71
N GLU A 122 -1.40 -14.27 -10.92
CA GLU A 122 -1.71 -15.27 -11.95
C GLU A 122 -0.45 -16.11 -12.21
N GLU A 123 -0.60 -17.44 -12.26
CA GLU A 123 0.51 -18.33 -12.60
C GLU A 123 0.92 -18.14 -14.06
N VAL A 124 2.22 -18.01 -14.29
CA VAL A 124 2.78 -17.81 -15.62
C VAL A 124 3.14 -19.14 -16.24
N LYS A 125 2.44 -19.50 -17.32
CA LYS A 125 2.88 -20.58 -18.20
C LYS A 125 3.89 -20.03 -19.21
N VAL A 126 5.17 -20.17 -18.91
CA VAL A 126 6.29 -19.70 -19.75
C VAL A 126 6.15 -20.16 -21.20
N ALA A 127 5.72 -21.41 -21.41
CA ALA A 127 5.52 -22.03 -22.72
C ALA A 127 4.44 -21.34 -23.59
N GLU A 128 3.50 -20.62 -22.99
CA GLU A 128 2.46 -19.89 -23.72
C GLU A 128 2.91 -18.46 -24.09
N ILE A 129 3.91 -17.91 -23.41
CA ILE A 129 4.38 -16.53 -23.61
C ILE A 129 5.50 -16.45 -24.64
N PHE A 130 6.48 -17.36 -24.57
CA PHE A 130 7.65 -17.34 -25.45
C PHE A 130 7.55 -18.44 -26.50
N LYS A 131 7.85 -18.10 -27.76
CA LYS A 131 8.03 -19.09 -28.82
C LYS A 131 9.45 -19.67 -28.73
N GLY A 132 9.59 -20.84 -28.13
CA GLY A 132 10.88 -21.55 -27.99
C GLY A 132 11.04 -22.22 -26.62
N ASP A 133 12.09 -23.01 -26.46
CA ASP A 133 12.43 -23.64 -25.17
C ASP A 133 13.14 -22.60 -24.29
N ALA A 134 12.42 -22.06 -23.30
CA ALA A 134 12.96 -21.08 -22.34
C ALA A 134 13.28 -21.72 -20.98
N ASN A 135 13.25 -23.06 -20.90
CA ASN A 135 13.47 -23.82 -19.67
C ASN A 135 14.89 -23.69 -19.11
N ASP A 136 15.85 -23.27 -19.93
CA ASP A 136 17.26 -23.08 -19.53
C ASP A 136 17.52 -21.71 -18.87
N ILE A 137 16.52 -20.83 -18.83
CA ILE A 137 16.64 -19.50 -18.20
C ILE A 137 16.33 -19.62 -16.71
N MET A 138 17.37 -19.48 -15.87
CA MET A 138 17.21 -19.31 -14.43
C MET A 138 16.53 -17.96 -14.13
N ASP A 139 15.71 -17.93 -13.07
CA ASP A 139 15.04 -16.73 -12.54
C ASP A 139 13.86 -16.19 -13.36
N LEU A 140 13.15 -17.03 -14.12
CA LEU A 140 11.88 -16.63 -14.72
C LEU A 140 10.81 -16.41 -13.63
N PRO A 141 10.05 -15.31 -13.69
CA PRO A 141 9.00 -15.05 -12.70
C PRO A 141 7.88 -16.09 -12.81
N GLU A 142 7.63 -16.81 -11.72
CA GLU A 142 6.58 -17.84 -11.63
C GLU A 142 5.17 -17.24 -11.65
N LYS A 143 5.04 -15.97 -11.24
CA LYS A 143 3.77 -15.27 -11.08
C LYS A 143 3.79 -13.93 -11.78
N LYS A 144 2.66 -13.60 -12.41
CA LYS A 144 2.37 -12.28 -12.96
C LYS A 144 1.40 -11.58 -12.03
N TYR A 145 1.71 -10.31 -11.73
CA TYR A 145 0.88 -9.48 -10.89
C TYR A 145 0.12 -8.45 -11.71
N THR A 146 -1.17 -8.26 -11.39
CA THR A 146 -1.99 -7.23 -12.03
C THR A 146 -2.86 -6.50 -11.02
N ILE A 147 -3.04 -5.20 -11.22
CA ILE A 147 -3.89 -4.36 -10.36
C ILE A 147 -5.36 -4.61 -10.72
N ASN A 148 -6.16 -5.01 -9.73
CA ASN A 148 -7.59 -5.25 -9.87
C ASN A 148 -8.39 -3.97 -9.61
N LYS A 149 -8.70 -3.23 -10.68
CA LYS A 149 -9.49 -1.99 -10.55
C LYS A 149 -10.88 -2.19 -9.97
N LYS A 150 -11.46 -3.38 -10.12
CA LYS A 150 -12.79 -3.69 -9.57
C LYS A 150 -12.77 -3.80 -8.04
N ALA A 151 -11.66 -4.24 -7.47
CA ALA A 151 -11.52 -4.36 -6.01
C ALA A 151 -11.59 -3.00 -5.31
N PHE A 152 -11.15 -1.91 -5.96
CA PHE A 152 -11.22 -0.56 -5.40
C PHE A 152 -12.64 -0.06 -5.16
N LEU A 153 -13.61 -0.57 -5.92
CA LEU A 153 -15.03 -0.23 -5.79
C LEU A 153 -15.80 -1.28 -4.97
N ASN A 154 -15.13 -2.28 -4.42
CA ASN A 154 -15.75 -3.33 -3.61
C ASN A 154 -15.41 -3.11 -2.14
N ILE A 155 -16.42 -2.83 -1.33
CA ILE A 155 -16.25 -2.56 0.10
C ILE A 155 -15.68 -3.75 0.88
N GLU A 156 -15.99 -4.98 0.45
CA GLU A 156 -15.50 -6.21 1.09
C GLU A 156 -13.97 -6.34 0.97
N SER A 157 -13.38 -5.81 -0.10
CA SER A 157 -11.92 -5.77 -0.28
C SER A 157 -11.22 -5.03 0.85
N TYR A 158 -11.87 -3.99 1.40
CA TYR A 158 -11.34 -3.17 2.48
C TYR A 158 -11.59 -3.79 3.86
N LYS A 159 -12.75 -4.43 4.06
CA LYS A 159 -13.04 -5.18 5.30
C LYS A 159 -12.02 -6.29 5.54
N GLN A 160 -11.66 -7.02 4.48
CA GLN A 160 -10.70 -8.11 4.52
C GLN A 160 -9.23 -7.66 4.72
N ILE A 161 -8.97 -6.34 4.84
CA ILE A 161 -7.63 -5.85 5.22
C ILE A 161 -7.38 -6.11 6.72
N LEU A 162 -8.44 -6.06 7.55
CA LEU A 162 -8.40 -6.27 9.00
C LEU A 162 -8.36 -7.77 9.33
#